data_AF-A0A954NWC2-F1
#
_entry.id   AF-A0A954NWC2-F1
#
_cell.length_a   1.000
_cell.length_b   1.000
_cell.length_c   1.000
_cell.angle_alpha   90.00
_cell.angle_beta   90.00
_cell.angle_gamma   90.00
#
_symmetry.space_group_name_H-M   'P 1'
#
loop_
_entity.id
_entity.type
_entity.pdbx_description
1 polymer ?
#
loop_
_entity_poly.entity_id
_entity_poly.type
_entity_poly.pdbx_seq_one_letter_code
_entity_poly.pdbx_strand_id
1 'polypeptide(L)'
;DITYSVHTKKHAADDAPKTLRVDYRLGLEYWVSEWICFEHTGWARRKAEQWWKARSPDPCPDTAQQACDLANNGALAHAEFVTVRSVAGEKFDRIHGCQLGPKPEPSPLWAEVDLSDVPF
;
A
#
# COMPACT_ATOMS: atom_id res chain seq x y z
N ASP A 1 -9.67 -7.68 -7.55
CA ASP A 1 -9.47 -6.28 -7.99
C ASP A 1 -8.97 -5.49 -6.80
N ILE A 2 -8.11 -4.50 -7.03
CA ILE A 2 -7.46 -3.72 -5.97
C ILE A 2 -7.52 -2.25 -6.37
N THR A 3 -8.05 -1.39 -5.50
CA THR A 3 -8.05 0.06 -5.73
C THR A 3 -7.34 0.78 -4.61
N TYR A 4 -6.63 1.86 -4.98
CA TYR A 4 -5.85 2.68 -4.06
C TYR A 4 -6.43 4.09 -4.04
N SER A 5 -6.62 4.65 -2.84
CA SER A 5 -7.11 6.02 -2.69
C SER A 5 -6.53 6.67 -1.43
N VAL A 6 -6.39 7.99 -1.45
CA VAL A 6 -6.00 8.76 -0.25
C VAL A 6 -7.23 8.96 0.61
N HIS A 7 -7.10 8.64 1.90
CA HIS A 7 -8.17 8.77 2.89
C HIS A 7 -7.79 9.73 4.02
N THR A 8 -8.70 10.67 4.26
CA THR A 8 -8.71 11.54 5.44
C THR A 8 -9.78 11.04 6.41
N LYS A 9 -9.42 10.88 7.68
CA LYS A 9 -10.35 10.48 8.73
C LYS A 9 -11.49 11.50 8.84
N LYS A 10 -12.72 11.01 9.07
CA LYS A 10 -13.89 11.88 9.25
C LYS A 10 -13.65 12.90 10.38
N HIS A 11 -13.93 14.16 10.11
CA HIS A 11 -13.73 15.30 11.04
C HIS A 11 -12.26 15.59 11.41
N ALA A 12 -11.30 15.08 10.64
CA ALA A 12 -9.92 15.49 10.81
C ALA A 12 -9.73 16.94 10.31
N ALA A 13 -8.76 17.63 10.90
CA ALA A 13 -8.29 18.91 10.37
C ALA A 13 -7.57 18.71 9.02
N ASP A 14 -7.45 19.77 8.24
CA ASP A 14 -6.86 19.71 6.89
C ASP A 14 -5.38 19.31 6.89
N ASP A 15 -4.67 19.59 8.00
CA ASP A 15 -3.27 19.24 8.25
C ASP A 15 -3.08 17.87 8.89
N ALA A 16 -4.17 17.15 9.17
CA ALA A 16 -4.08 15.82 9.76
C ALA A 16 -3.43 14.82 8.80
N PRO A 17 -2.58 13.89 9.33
CA PRO A 17 -1.86 12.94 8.49
C PRO A 17 -2.82 12.06 7.71
N LYS A 18 -2.58 11.97 6.40
CA LYS A 18 -3.41 11.17 5.50
C LYS A 18 -2.99 9.70 5.56
N THR A 19 -3.91 8.84 5.12
CA THR A 19 -3.71 7.39 5.05
C THR A 19 -3.97 6.89 3.65
N LEU A 20 -3.19 5.92 3.18
CA LEU A 20 -3.52 5.20 1.96
C LEU A 20 -4.60 4.17 2.31
N ARG A 21 -5.75 4.24 1.66
CA ARG A 21 -6.78 3.21 1.70
C ARG A 21 -6.57 2.25 0.54
N VAL A 22 -6.52 0.96 0.87
CA VAL A 22 -6.42 -0.13 -0.10
C VAL A 22 -7.70 -0.94 -0.01
N ASP A 23 -8.45 -1.01 -1.10
CA ASP A 23 -9.70 -1.77 -1.18
C ASP A 23 -9.49 -3.03 -2.01
N TYR A 24 -9.81 -4.17 -1.42
CA TYR A 24 -9.75 -5.49 -2.04
C TYR A 24 -11.15 -5.97 -2.39
N ARG A 25 -11.41 -6.24 -3.67
CA ARG A 25 -12.64 -6.88 -4.12
C ARG A 25 -12.48 -8.39 -4.11
N LEU A 26 -13.20 -9.07 -3.21
CA LEU A 26 -13.12 -10.52 -2.96
C LEU A 26 -14.36 -11.28 -3.49
N GLY A 27 -15.21 -10.62 -4.27
CA GLY A 27 -16.42 -11.18 -4.89
C GLY A 27 -17.08 -10.14 -5.80
N LEU A 28 -18.35 -10.34 -6.19
CA LEU A 28 -19.04 -9.36 -7.04
C LEU A 28 -19.26 -8.01 -6.32
N GLU A 29 -19.71 -8.06 -5.06
CA GLU A 29 -20.07 -6.87 -4.27
C GLU A 29 -19.38 -6.83 -2.90
N TYR A 30 -18.43 -7.74 -2.65
CA TYR A 30 -17.76 -7.85 -1.36
C TYR A 30 -16.38 -7.19 -1.41
N TRP A 31 -16.25 -6.12 -0.62
CA TRP A 31 -15.06 -5.28 -0.52
C TRP A 31 -14.56 -5.23 0.92
N VAL A 32 -13.25 -5.33 1.08
CA VAL A 32 -12.57 -5.18 2.37
C VAL A 32 -11.44 -4.18 2.23
N SER A 33 -11.33 -3.27 3.20
CA SER A 33 -10.34 -2.20 3.17
C SER A 33 -9.26 -2.38 4.23
N GLU A 34 -8.03 -2.00 3.92
CA GLU A 34 -7.00 -1.68 4.93
C GLU A 34 -6.49 -0.24 4.77
N TRP A 35 -5.94 0.31 5.85
CA TRP A 35 -5.41 1.67 5.91
C TRP A 35 -3.92 1.64 6.27
N ILE A 36 -3.11 2.29 5.44
CA ILE A 36 -1.65 2.34 5.58
C ILE A 36 -1.22 3.77 5.90
N CYS A 37 -0.51 3.93 7.01
CA CYS A 37 -0.24 5.22 7.63
C CYS A 37 1.17 5.75 7.30
N PHE A 38 1.40 6.17 6.05
CA PHE A 38 2.71 6.70 5.62
C PHE A 38 3.10 7.99 6.33
N GLU A 39 2.17 8.91 6.57
CA GLU A 39 2.47 10.24 7.14
C GLU A 39 2.54 10.26 8.67
N HIS A 40 2.29 9.11 9.32
CA HIS A 40 2.43 9.01 10.77
C HIS A 40 3.90 8.85 11.16
N THR A 41 4.17 8.90 12.46
CA THR A 41 5.48 8.57 13.04
C THR A 41 5.38 7.34 13.94
N GLY A 42 6.53 6.82 14.39
CA GLY A 42 6.58 5.72 15.35
C GLY A 42 6.07 4.39 14.82
N TRP A 43 5.22 3.71 15.58
CA TRP A 43 4.79 2.34 15.28
C TRP A 43 3.95 2.23 14.00
N ALA A 44 3.05 3.19 13.76
CA ALA A 44 2.19 3.21 12.57
C ALA A 44 3.02 3.36 11.29
N ARG A 45 4.04 4.25 11.30
CA ARG A 45 4.99 4.42 10.19
C ARG A 45 5.76 3.14 9.90
N ARG A 46 6.32 2.50 10.93
CA ARG A 46 7.09 1.25 10.78
C ARG A 46 6.24 0.13 10.17
N LYS A 47 4.96 0.07 10.53
CA LYS A 47 4.00 -0.87 9.92
C LYS A 47 3.75 -0.55 8.46
N ALA A 48 3.63 0.72 8.09
CA ALA A 48 3.52 1.16 6.70
C ALA A 48 4.76 0.79 5.87
N GLU A 49 5.96 1.06 6.41
CA GLU A 49 7.23 0.71 5.77
C GLU A 49 7.38 -0.80 5.54
N GLN A 50 7.00 -1.62 6.53
CA GLN A 50 6.98 -3.08 6.38
C GLN A 50 5.98 -3.55 5.33
N TRP A 51 4.79 -2.95 5.31
CA TRP A 51 3.75 -3.23 4.33
C TRP A 51 4.22 -2.91 2.90
N TRP A 52 4.90 -1.77 2.73
CA TRP A 52 5.47 -1.32 1.46
C TRP A 52 6.60 -2.24 1.01
N LYS A 53 7.59 -2.49 1.88
CA LYS A 53 8.74 -3.35 1.61
C LYS A 53 8.34 -4.78 1.25
N ALA A 54 7.20 -5.28 1.73
CA ALA A 54 6.71 -6.59 1.32
C ALA A 54 6.22 -6.60 -0.15
N ARG A 55 5.73 -5.47 -0.66
CA ARG A 55 5.06 -5.36 -1.98
C ARG A 55 5.93 -4.69 -3.05
N SER A 56 6.82 -3.80 -2.66
CA SER A 56 7.62 -2.99 -3.57
C SER A 56 9.11 -3.26 -3.35
N PRO A 57 9.94 -3.18 -4.41
CA PRO A 57 11.38 -3.07 -4.25
C PRO A 57 11.86 -1.62 -4.05
N ASP A 58 11.03 -0.62 -4.37
CA ASP A 58 11.28 0.81 -4.24
C ASP A 58 11.39 1.24 -2.76
N PRO A 59 12.07 2.36 -2.47
CA PRO A 59 11.99 3.03 -1.19
C PRO A 59 10.55 3.35 -0.78
N CYS A 60 10.25 3.22 0.52
CA CYS A 60 8.94 3.57 1.05
C CYS A 60 8.67 5.07 0.91
N PRO A 61 7.52 5.49 0.35
CA PRO A 61 7.15 6.89 0.20
C PRO A 61 6.84 7.53 1.56
N ASP A 62 6.95 8.86 1.63
CA ASP A 62 6.72 9.62 2.85
C ASP A 62 5.26 10.05 3.02
N THR A 63 4.54 10.21 1.92
CA THR A 63 3.15 10.68 1.92
C THR A 63 2.18 9.62 1.42
N ALA A 64 0.92 9.69 1.89
CA ALA A 64 -0.14 8.82 1.40
C ALA A 64 -0.45 9.10 -0.08
N GLN A 65 -0.29 10.36 -0.53
CA GLN A 65 -0.48 10.73 -1.93
C GLN A 65 0.56 10.06 -2.83
N GLN A 66 1.85 10.19 -2.53
CA GLN A 66 2.91 9.51 -3.30
C GLN A 66 2.71 7.99 -3.31
N ALA A 67 2.34 7.40 -2.18
CA ALA A 67 2.04 5.98 -2.09
C ALA A 67 0.89 5.57 -3.01
N CYS A 68 -0.18 6.37 -3.07
CA CYS A 68 -1.33 6.15 -3.94
C CYS A 68 -0.93 6.24 -5.42
N ASP A 69 -0.17 7.26 -5.79
CA ASP A 69 0.26 7.48 -7.17
C ASP A 69 1.17 6.34 -7.65
N LEU A 70 2.15 5.94 -6.84
CA LEU A 70 3.04 4.81 -7.14
C LEU A 70 2.26 3.48 -7.23
N ALA A 71 1.33 3.24 -6.30
CA ALA A 71 0.50 2.04 -6.32
C ALA A 71 -0.35 1.93 -7.59
N ASN A 72 -0.99 3.04 -8.00
CA ASN A 72 -1.77 3.10 -9.25
C ASN A 72 -0.89 2.95 -10.50
N ASN A 73 0.40 3.24 -10.41
CA ASN A 73 1.38 3.04 -11.49
C ASN A 73 2.07 1.66 -11.45
N GLY A 74 1.60 0.73 -10.61
CA GLY A 74 2.10 -0.65 -10.60
C GLY A 74 3.38 -0.87 -9.76
N ALA A 75 3.73 0.04 -8.85
CA ALA A 75 4.89 -0.12 -7.96
C ALA A 75 4.70 -1.18 -6.85
N LEU A 76 3.53 -1.83 -6.77
CA LEU A 76 3.22 -2.83 -5.76
C LEU A 76 2.95 -4.20 -6.37
N ALA A 77 3.46 -5.24 -5.71
CA ALA A 77 3.09 -6.63 -5.97
C ALA A 77 1.57 -6.78 -5.86
N HIS A 78 0.99 -7.45 -6.85
CA HIS A 78 -0.43 -7.75 -6.85
C HIS A 78 -0.78 -8.71 -5.70
N ALA A 79 -1.84 -8.42 -4.94
CA ALA A 79 -2.32 -9.33 -3.91
C ALA A 79 -3.19 -10.42 -4.55
N GLU A 80 -2.73 -11.67 -4.49
CA GLU A 80 -3.43 -12.81 -5.08
C GLU A 80 -4.52 -13.34 -4.17
N PHE A 81 -4.22 -13.42 -2.86
CA PHE A 81 -5.17 -13.88 -1.85
C PHE A 81 -5.15 -12.94 -0.66
N VAL A 82 -6.34 -12.57 -0.17
CA VAL A 82 -6.51 -11.78 1.05
C VAL A 82 -7.22 -12.64 2.06
N THR A 83 -6.57 -12.91 3.19
CA THR A 83 -7.16 -13.66 4.29
C THR A 83 -7.89 -12.68 5.20
N VAL A 84 -9.20 -12.85 5.27
CA VAL A 84 -10.09 -12.01 6.07
C VAL A 84 -10.65 -12.82 7.23
N ARG A 85 -10.74 -12.20 8.40
CA ARG A 85 -11.35 -12.79 9.60
C ARG A 85 -12.59 -11.98 9.96
N SER A 86 -13.73 -12.65 9.95
CA SER A 86 -14.99 -12.16 10.52
C SER A 86 -15.09 -12.56 11.99
N VAL A 87 -15.52 -11.64 12.85
CA VAL A 87 -15.74 -11.89 14.27
C VAL A 87 -17.23 -11.66 14.57
N ALA A 88 -17.89 -12.65 15.16
CA ALA A 88 -19.31 -12.56 15.49
C ALA A 88 -19.58 -11.33 16.38
N GLY A 89 -20.50 -10.46 15.94
CA GLY A 89 -20.85 -9.22 16.64
C GLY A 89 -20.01 -7.99 16.22
N GLU A 90 -18.92 -8.16 15.46
CA GLU A 90 -18.24 -7.02 14.85
C GLU A 90 -18.91 -6.62 13.54
N LYS A 91 -19.01 -5.32 13.30
CA LYS A 91 -19.61 -4.76 12.08
C LYS A 91 -18.72 -4.93 10.84
N PHE A 92 -17.40 -5.02 11.03
CA PHE A 92 -16.43 -4.98 9.95
C PHE A 92 -15.44 -6.13 10.07
N ASP A 93 -15.14 -6.74 8.93
CA ASP A 93 -14.13 -7.78 8.85
C ASP A 93 -12.72 -7.20 8.94
N ARG A 94 -11.77 -8.03 9.37
CA ARG A 94 -10.37 -7.63 9.51
C ARG A 94 -9.48 -8.43 8.56
N ILE A 95 -8.62 -7.73 7.82
CA ILE A 95 -7.57 -8.36 7.03
C ILE A 95 -6.49 -8.88 7.98
N HIS A 96 -6.23 -10.19 7.92
CA HIS A 96 -5.24 -10.86 8.74
C HIS A 96 -3.93 -11.11 7.97
N GLY A 97 -4.00 -11.25 6.65
CA GLY A 97 -2.83 -11.47 5.81
C GLY A 97 -3.14 -11.35 4.33
N CYS A 98 -2.08 -11.20 3.53
CA CYS A 98 -2.14 -11.23 2.08
C CYS A 98 -1.06 -12.17 1.55
N GLN A 99 -1.40 -13.01 0.58
CA GLN A 99 -0.42 -13.66 -0.27
C GLN A 99 -0.18 -12.76 -1.48
N LEU A 100 1.08 -12.36 -1.65
CA LEU A 100 1.50 -11.44 -2.70
C LEU A 100 2.11 -12.24 -3.84
N GLY A 101 1.82 -11.82 -5.07
CA GLY A 101 2.53 -12.27 -6.25
C GLY A 101 3.97 -11.74 -6.29
N PRO A 102 4.67 -11.89 -7.43
CA PRO A 102 6.00 -11.35 -7.59
C PRO A 102 5.99 -9.82 -7.43
N LYS A 103 7.08 -9.28 -6.89
CA LYS A 103 7.30 -7.84 -6.88
C LYS A 103 7.48 -7.32 -8.31
N PRO A 104 7.04 -6.09 -8.59
CA PRO A 104 7.30 -5.46 -9.88
C PRO A 104 8.79 -5.19 -10.06
N GLU A 105 9.19 -4.94 -11.30
CA GLU A 105 10.52 -4.47 -11.63
C GLU A 105 10.82 -3.13 -10.97
N PRO A 106 12.11 -2.85 -10.71
CA PRO A 106 12.47 -1.61 -10.11
C PRO A 106 12.24 -0.42 -11.04
N SER A 107 11.63 0.65 -10.54
CA SER A 107 11.55 1.90 -11.27
C SER A 107 12.96 2.43 -11.57
N PRO A 108 13.18 2.94 -12.79
CA PRO A 108 14.50 3.37 -13.25
C PRO A 108 15.15 4.47 -12.40
N LEU A 109 14.35 5.22 -11.62
CA LEU A 109 14.84 6.30 -10.77
C LEU A 109 15.70 5.81 -9.61
N TRP A 110 15.55 4.55 -9.24
CA TRP A 110 16.21 3.95 -8.08
C TRP A 110 16.78 2.56 -8.39
N ALA A 111 16.54 2.02 -9.58
CA ALA A 111 17.37 0.97 -10.12
C ALA A 111 18.83 1.46 -10.13
N GLU A 112 19.75 0.64 -9.62
CA GLU A 112 21.17 0.90 -9.80
C GLU A 112 21.43 0.93 -11.30
N VAL A 113 21.64 2.12 -11.85
CA VAL A 113 22.00 2.27 -13.26
C VAL A 113 23.42 1.75 -13.37
N ASP A 114 23.60 0.61 -14.02
CA ASP A 114 24.93 0.13 -14.37
C ASP A 114 25.51 1.07 -15.44
N LEU A 115 26.28 2.07 -14.98
CA LEU A 115 26.90 3.07 -15.83
C LEU A 115 28.10 2.51 -16.61
N SER A 116 28.43 1.22 -16.49
CA SER A 116 29.52 0.60 -17.24
C SER A 116 29.33 0.66 -18.76
N ASP A 117 28.08 0.72 -19.21
CA ASP A 117 27.71 0.68 -20.63
C ASP A 117 27.41 2.07 -21.22
N VAL A 118 27.66 3.16 -20.49
CA VAL A 118 27.50 4.53 -21.01
C VAL A 118 28.81 4.99 -21.67
N PRO A 119 28.90 5.07 -23.01
CA PRO A 119 30.08 5.61 -23.68
C PRO A 119 30.26 7.10 -23.34
N PHE A 120 31.49 7.46 -22.94
CA PHE A 120 31.93 8.82 -22.61
C PHE A 120 31.85 9.80 -23.79
#